data_AF-A0AAD9A014-F1
#
_entry.id   AF-A0AAD9A014-F1
#
_cell.length_a   1.000
_cell.length_b   1.000
_cell.length_c   1.000
_cell.angle_alpha   90.00
_cell.angle_beta   90.00
_cell.angle_gamma   90.00
#
_symmetry.space_group_name_H-M   'P 1'
#
loop_
_entity.id
_entity.type
_entity.pdbx_description
1 polymer ?
#
loop_
_entity_poly.entity_id
_entity_poly.type
_entity_poly.pdbx_seq_one_letter_code
_entity_poly.pdbx_strand_id
1 'polypeptide(L)'
;MDIAQRLGVHYLWIDRLCIFQDSAEDWRYEASTMQDVYRNAYIGIGALGAKDDEGGCFFERDPAKVGPTVLSFKMEEGKTMNFICGNEESGSWKYTFQHEPLCQRSWVVQERLLAPRTLYFGSKQVFWECRARTCCEMHPEGMDSCQGDPRETPTGKLWKQLLAADRNDNRPSHRHQLFFEWDVIVEHYGNLQLTRASDKLVALSGLANDMRKRLNEWQPGRHRYLAGLWEDESIRQLTWFVRGGAKRASQYRAPSWSWACLDGKVRPGTMITKVGECVELASMISAEMTYPSKEETGEVKSGILTLEGPCMWAKLQLGAKTGPNSAMVSPLPGRKGHVWFDTLNDVTGEALLLWTYYDTRLSDVDVANMRGLVLALTENDRYRRLGTIHTFVREKDIEFIEALPQTRVRII
;
A
#
# COMPACT_ATOMS: atom_id res chain seq x y z
N MET A 1 -11.96 24.81 -16.84
CA MET A 1 -12.77 25.98 -16.43
C MET A 1 -14.27 25.69 -16.52
N ASP A 2 -14.77 25.16 -17.63
CA ASP A 2 -16.21 24.89 -17.84
C ASP A 2 -16.87 24.05 -16.75
N ILE A 3 -16.20 23.01 -16.27
CA ILE A 3 -16.70 22.14 -15.19
C ILE A 3 -16.89 22.95 -13.90
N ALA A 4 -15.89 23.76 -13.54
CA ALA A 4 -15.94 24.61 -12.35
C ALA A 4 -17.09 25.62 -12.42
N GLN A 5 -17.25 26.29 -13.58
CA GLN A 5 -18.35 27.24 -13.80
C GLN A 5 -19.73 26.58 -13.69
N ARG A 6 -19.91 25.39 -14.28
CA ARG A 6 -21.18 24.64 -14.20
C ARG A 6 -21.49 24.17 -12.77
N LEU A 7 -20.47 23.90 -11.96
CA LEU A 7 -20.61 23.56 -10.55
C LEU A 7 -20.77 24.79 -9.64
N GLY A 8 -20.68 26.01 -10.18
CA GLY A 8 -20.76 27.25 -9.40
C GLY A 8 -19.56 27.46 -8.49
N VAL A 9 -18.39 26.89 -8.81
CA VAL A 9 -17.16 27.08 -8.02
C VAL A 9 -16.24 28.10 -8.68
N HIS A 10 -15.80 29.09 -7.89
CA HIS A 10 -15.01 30.22 -8.38
C HIS A 10 -13.50 30.06 -8.21
N TYR A 11 -13.07 29.09 -7.41
CA TYR A 11 -11.66 28.83 -7.12
C TYR A 11 -11.28 27.45 -7.64
N LEU A 12 -10.15 27.39 -8.34
CA LEU A 12 -9.60 26.15 -8.90
C LEU A 12 -8.12 26.07 -8.51
N TRP A 13 -7.74 24.95 -7.92
CA TRP A 13 -6.34 24.64 -7.64
C TRP A 13 -5.89 23.51 -8.57
N ILE A 14 -4.80 23.74 -9.29
CA ILE A 14 -4.15 22.77 -10.18
C ILE A 14 -2.66 22.87 -9.88
N ASP A 15 -2.04 21.76 -9.49
CA ASP A 15 -0.62 21.67 -9.12
C ASP A 15 0.30 22.42 -10.09
N ARG A 16 0.15 22.21 -11.39
CA ARG A 16 0.96 22.82 -12.45
C ARG A 16 0.80 24.34 -12.57
N LEU A 17 -0.32 24.89 -12.11
CA LEU A 17 -0.63 26.32 -12.20
C LEU A 17 -0.47 27.07 -10.88
N CYS A 18 -0.64 26.36 -9.76
CA CYS A 18 -0.65 26.95 -8.42
C CYS A 18 0.67 26.78 -7.67
N ILE A 19 1.59 25.95 -8.16
CA ILE A 19 2.93 25.74 -7.61
C ILE A 19 3.96 26.31 -8.58
N PHE A 20 4.97 27.03 -8.08
CA PHE A 20 6.08 27.52 -8.90
C PHE A 20 6.98 26.36 -9.34
N GLN A 21 6.86 25.98 -10.62
CA GLN A 21 7.53 24.80 -11.17
C GLN A 21 9.06 24.92 -11.24
N ASP A 22 9.59 26.14 -11.21
CA ASP A 22 11.01 26.49 -11.25
C ASP A 22 11.63 26.70 -9.86
N SER A 23 10.84 26.61 -8.77
CA SER A 23 11.31 26.77 -7.40
C SER A 23 11.26 25.45 -6.63
N ALA A 24 12.42 24.89 -6.33
CA ALA A 24 12.52 23.67 -5.51
C ALA A 24 12.15 23.91 -4.04
N GLU A 25 12.20 25.16 -3.56
CA GLU A 25 11.75 25.52 -2.22
C GLU A 25 10.22 25.56 -2.15
N ASP A 26 9.61 26.25 -3.12
CA ASP A 26 8.14 26.34 -3.24
C ASP A 26 7.52 24.96 -3.44
N TRP A 27 8.08 24.15 -4.33
CA TRP A 27 7.62 22.78 -4.54
C TRP A 27 7.64 21.95 -3.26
N ARG A 28 8.69 22.08 -2.42
CA ARG A 28 8.76 21.34 -1.14
C ARG A 28 7.72 21.84 -0.14
N TYR A 29 7.51 23.15 -0.09
CA TYR A 29 6.50 23.75 0.76
C TYR A 29 5.10 23.28 0.33
N GLU A 30 4.74 23.46 -0.94
CA GLU A 30 3.45 23.07 -1.50
C GLU A 30 3.22 21.55 -1.44
N ALA A 31 4.23 20.73 -1.68
CA ALA A 31 4.12 19.28 -1.52
C ALA A 31 3.79 18.88 -0.07
N SER A 32 4.29 19.63 0.94
CA SER A 32 4.00 19.37 2.35
C SER A 32 2.59 19.82 2.77
N THR A 33 2.02 20.84 2.12
CA THR A 33 0.68 21.38 2.41
C THR A 33 -0.41 20.84 1.48
N MET A 34 -0.04 20.15 0.40
CA MET A 34 -0.95 19.58 -0.60
C MET A 34 -2.07 18.74 0.03
N GLN A 35 -1.77 18.06 1.14
CA GLN A 35 -2.75 17.29 1.88
C GLN A 35 -3.98 18.12 2.32
N ASP A 36 -3.75 19.38 2.71
CA ASP A 36 -4.77 20.28 3.22
C ASP A 36 -5.62 20.83 2.08
N VAL A 37 -5.02 21.05 0.91
CA VAL A 37 -5.76 21.43 -0.31
C VAL A 37 -6.77 20.35 -0.68
N TYR A 38 -6.32 19.10 -0.86
CA TYR A 38 -7.23 18.01 -1.24
C TYR A 38 -8.25 17.72 -0.14
N ARG A 39 -7.83 17.68 1.13
CA ARG A 39 -8.74 17.39 2.26
C ARG A 39 -9.87 18.40 2.38
N ASN A 40 -9.59 19.68 2.17
CA ASN A 40 -10.55 20.76 2.33
C ASN A 40 -11.22 21.15 1.01
N ALA A 41 -10.88 20.49 -0.10
CA ALA A 41 -11.50 20.74 -1.40
C ALA A 41 -13.02 20.49 -1.35
N TYR A 42 -13.78 21.39 -1.96
CA TYR A 42 -15.21 21.18 -2.16
C TYR A 42 -15.46 19.95 -3.03
N ILE A 43 -14.71 19.79 -4.12
CA ILE A 43 -14.81 18.66 -5.04
C ILE A 43 -13.47 18.50 -5.78
N GLY A 44 -12.95 17.28 -5.84
CA GLY A 44 -11.87 16.93 -6.75
C GLY A 44 -12.43 16.68 -8.15
N ILE A 45 -11.73 17.15 -9.18
CA ILE A 45 -12.05 16.86 -10.58
C ILE A 45 -10.89 16.06 -11.17
N GLY A 46 -11.16 14.84 -11.62
CA GLY A 46 -10.16 13.96 -12.22
C GLY A 46 -10.37 13.80 -13.71
N ALA A 47 -9.39 14.20 -14.52
CA ALA A 47 -9.31 13.86 -15.93
C ALA A 47 -8.89 12.39 -16.10
N LEU A 48 -9.77 11.46 -15.72
CA LEU A 48 -9.46 10.05 -15.52
C LEU A 48 -8.95 9.37 -16.80
N GLY A 49 -9.60 9.65 -17.94
CA GLY A 49 -9.23 9.11 -19.25
C GLY A 49 -8.04 9.79 -19.94
N ALA A 50 -7.54 10.91 -19.39
CA ALA A 50 -6.46 11.67 -20.01
C ALA A 50 -5.10 11.07 -19.66
N LYS A 51 -4.24 10.91 -20.68
CA LYS A 51 -2.88 10.39 -20.50
C LYS A 51 -1.92 11.43 -19.90
N ASP A 52 -2.20 12.71 -20.17
CA ASP A 52 -1.41 13.87 -19.81
C ASP A 52 -2.33 15.09 -19.63
N ASP A 53 -1.75 16.27 -19.43
CA ASP A 53 -2.47 17.51 -19.22
C ASP A 53 -3.10 18.10 -20.49
N GLU A 54 -2.82 17.55 -21.68
CA GLU A 54 -3.43 17.98 -22.94
C GLU A 54 -4.77 17.28 -23.21
N GLY A 55 -5.00 16.10 -22.64
CA GLY A 55 -6.19 15.29 -22.91
C GLY A 55 -7.51 15.84 -22.34
N GLY A 56 -7.47 16.67 -21.28
CA GLY A 56 -8.65 17.29 -20.69
C GLY A 56 -9.67 16.31 -20.09
N CYS A 57 -10.90 16.79 -19.83
CA CYS A 57 -11.96 16.02 -19.16
C CYS A 57 -13.11 15.59 -20.09
N PHE A 58 -13.11 15.97 -21.37
CA PHE A 58 -14.23 15.69 -22.28
C PHE A 58 -13.77 14.74 -23.39
N PHE A 59 -14.32 13.53 -23.37
CA PHE A 59 -14.00 12.47 -24.34
C PHE A 59 -15.19 12.23 -25.26
N GLU A 60 -14.92 12.07 -26.55
CA GLU A 60 -15.93 11.63 -27.50
C GLU A 60 -16.29 10.17 -27.21
N ARG A 61 -17.58 9.90 -27.07
CA ARG A 61 -18.10 8.60 -26.65
C ARG A 61 -19.51 8.39 -27.19
N ASP A 62 -19.85 7.13 -27.40
CA ASP A 62 -21.19 6.70 -27.79
C ASP A 62 -22.07 6.57 -26.53
N PRO A 63 -23.08 7.43 -26.33
CA PRO A 63 -23.95 7.37 -25.15
C PRO A 63 -24.68 6.03 -25.03
N ALA A 64 -24.94 5.33 -26.14
CA ALA A 64 -25.64 4.04 -26.13
C ALA A 64 -24.81 2.92 -25.48
N LYS A 65 -23.48 3.09 -25.33
CA LYS A 65 -22.60 2.11 -24.68
C LYS A 65 -22.55 2.22 -23.15
N VAL A 66 -23.08 3.32 -22.61
CA VAL A 66 -22.89 3.69 -21.19
C VAL A 66 -24.21 3.95 -20.50
N GLY A 67 -25.22 4.40 -21.25
CA GLY A 67 -26.57 4.62 -20.74
C GLY A 67 -27.16 3.31 -20.18
N PRO A 68 -27.62 3.29 -18.92
CA PRO A 68 -28.24 2.10 -18.36
C PRO A 68 -29.54 1.80 -19.12
N THR A 69 -29.65 0.61 -19.70
CA THR A 69 -30.94 0.13 -20.20
C THR A 69 -31.73 -0.38 -19.01
N VAL A 70 -32.75 0.35 -18.58
CA VAL A 70 -33.58 -0.04 -17.44
C VAL A 70 -34.75 -0.89 -17.92
N LEU A 71 -34.78 -2.16 -17.53
CA LEU A 71 -35.91 -3.06 -17.72
C LEU A 71 -36.79 -3.05 -16.47
N SER A 72 -38.02 -2.55 -16.60
CA SER A 72 -38.98 -2.50 -15.49
C SER A 72 -39.97 -3.66 -15.58
N PHE A 73 -40.01 -4.51 -14.56
CA PHE A 73 -40.94 -5.63 -14.45
C PHE A 73 -41.96 -5.36 -13.35
N LYS A 74 -43.25 -5.60 -13.65
CA LYS A 74 -44.30 -5.66 -12.63
C LYS A 74 -44.33 -7.06 -12.03
N MET A 75 -44.14 -7.15 -10.72
CA MET A 75 -44.21 -8.41 -9.98
C MET A 75 -45.64 -8.69 -9.51
N GLU A 76 -45.91 -9.94 -9.09
CA GLU A 76 -47.26 -10.41 -8.72
C GLU A 76 -47.93 -9.60 -7.59
N GLU A 77 -47.16 -8.93 -6.74
CA GLU A 77 -47.66 -8.07 -5.64
C GLU A 77 -47.84 -6.59 -6.04
N GLY A 78 -47.78 -6.24 -7.33
CA GLY A 78 -47.87 -4.84 -7.80
C GLY A 78 -46.58 -4.02 -7.59
N LYS A 79 -45.55 -4.63 -6.98
CA LYS A 79 -44.22 -4.03 -6.87
C LYS A 79 -43.57 -3.98 -8.26
N THR A 80 -43.07 -2.80 -8.64
CA THR A 80 -42.24 -2.64 -9.85
C THR A 80 -40.77 -2.80 -9.48
N MET A 81 -40.06 -3.65 -10.20
CA MET A 81 -38.63 -3.87 -10.04
C MET A 81 -37.89 -3.46 -11.31
N ASN A 82 -36.84 -2.65 -11.15
CA ASN A 82 -36.00 -2.18 -12.24
C ASN A 82 -34.71 -3.01 -12.28
N PHE A 83 -34.35 -3.50 -13.46
CA PHE A 83 -33.08 -4.17 -13.72
C PHE A 83 -32.28 -3.29 -14.67
N ILE A 84 -31.02 -3.04 -14.35
CA ILE A 84 -30.10 -2.33 -15.23
C ILE A 84 -29.38 -3.37 -16.09
N CYS A 85 -29.62 -3.32 -17.39
CA CYS A 85 -28.85 -4.05 -18.39
C CYS A 85 -27.81 -3.10 -19.00
N GLY A 86 -26.54 -3.46 -18.87
CA GLY A 86 -25.43 -2.73 -19.47
C GLY A 86 -24.51 -3.69 -20.21
N ASN A 87 -23.96 -3.24 -21.33
CA ASN A 87 -22.87 -3.94 -22.02
C ASN A 87 -21.53 -3.51 -21.39
N GLU A 88 -21.33 -3.83 -20.12
CA GLU A 88 -20.04 -3.60 -19.46
C GLU A 88 -19.17 -4.83 -19.68
N GLU A 89 -18.22 -4.75 -20.62
CA GLU A 89 -17.15 -5.76 -20.71
C GLU A 89 -16.51 -5.91 -19.32
N SER A 90 -16.61 -7.11 -18.74
CA SER A 90 -16.09 -7.47 -17.41
C SER A 90 -16.84 -6.94 -16.19
N GLY A 91 -18.03 -6.35 -16.37
CA GLY A 91 -19.03 -6.14 -15.31
C GLY A 91 -18.53 -5.49 -14.02
N SER A 92 -17.53 -4.61 -14.07
CA SER A 92 -17.07 -3.92 -12.86
C SER A 92 -16.58 -2.50 -13.15
N TRP A 93 -17.26 -1.55 -12.52
CA TRP A 93 -16.78 -0.20 -12.22
C TRP A 93 -15.27 -0.18 -11.92
N LYS A 94 -14.79 -1.17 -11.15
CA LYS A 94 -13.39 -1.34 -10.78
C LYS A 94 -12.48 -1.60 -11.97
N TYR A 95 -12.83 -2.52 -12.86
CA TYR A 95 -12.01 -2.81 -14.04
C TYR A 95 -11.93 -1.58 -14.94
N THR A 96 -13.07 -0.97 -15.25
CA THR A 96 -13.13 0.22 -16.09
C THR A 96 -12.35 1.39 -15.48
N PHE A 97 -12.51 1.66 -14.18
CA PHE A 97 -11.85 2.77 -13.49
C PHE A 97 -10.35 2.55 -13.28
N GLN A 98 -9.92 1.34 -12.88
CA GLN A 98 -8.52 1.07 -12.52
C GLN A 98 -7.59 1.06 -13.74
N HIS A 99 -8.08 0.74 -14.93
CA HIS A 99 -7.27 0.71 -16.15
C HIS A 99 -7.12 2.08 -16.82
N GLU A 100 -7.82 3.11 -16.33
CA GLU A 100 -7.72 4.44 -16.89
C GLU A 100 -6.36 5.09 -16.58
N PRO A 101 -5.81 5.92 -17.48
CA PRO A 101 -4.45 6.43 -17.36
C PRO A 101 -4.15 7.16 -16.04
N LEU A 102 -5.09 7.97 -15.53
CA LEU A 102 -4.89 8.71 -14.28
C LEU A 102 -4.68 7.76 -13.09
N CYS A 103 -5.40 6.62 -13.03
CA CYS A 103 -5.26 5.63 -11.96
C CYS A 103 -3.92 4.90 -11.96
N GLN A 104 -3.13 5.01 -13.02
CA GLN A 104 -1.78 4.45 -13.08
C GLN A 104 -0.74 5.35 -12.43
N ARG A 105 -1.07 6.60 -12.09
CA ARG A 105 -0.14 7.57 -11.49
C ARG A 105 -0.15 7.46 -9.97
N SER A 106 1.04 7.33 -9.40
CA SER A 106 1.27 7.17 -7.95
C SER A 106 0.68 8.31 -7.10
N TRP A 107 0.87 9.56 -7.51
CA TRP A 107 0.34 10.75 -6.83
C TRP A 107 -1.17 10.72 -6.62
N VAL A 108 -1.91 10.11 -7.55
CA VAL A 108 -3.37 10.07 -7.54
C VAL A 108 -3.92 9.33 -6.33
N VAL A 109 -3.14 8.45 -5.69
CA VAL A 109 -3.57 7.77 -4.45
C VAL A 109 -3.86 8.77 -3.34
N GLN A 110 -2.95 9.73 -3.12
CA GLN A 110 -3.13 10.79 -2.13
C GLN A 110 -4.30 11.70 -2.50
N GLU A 111 -4.34 12.15 -3.75
CA GLU A 111 -5.38 13.06 -4.26
C GLU A 111 -6.79 12.44 -4.10
N ARG A 112 -6.92 11.16 -4.48
CA ARG A 112 -8.16 10.39 -4.41
C ARG A 112 -8.59 10.13 -2.98
N LEU A 113 -7.69 9.75 -2.08
CA LEU A 113 -8.06 9.40 -0.70
C LEU A 113 -8.35 10.62 0.16
N LEU A 114 -7.62 11.72 -0.03
CA LEU A 114 -7.80 12.93 0.77
C LEU A 114 -9.03 13.74 0.35
N ALA A 115 -9.31 13.82 -0.94
CA ALA A 115 -10.47 14.56 -1.44
C ALA A 115 -11.80 13.97 -0.91
N PRO A 116 -12.66 14.74 -0.21
CA PRO A 116 -13.92 14.23 0.33
C PRO A 116 -14.86 13.65 -0.73
N ARG A 117 -14.82 14.26 -1.92
CA ARG A 117 -15.67 13.98 -3.09
C ARG A 117 -14.82 14.14 -4.34
N THR A 118 -14.95 13.22 -5.30
CA THR A 118 -14.26 13.34 -6.59
C THR A 118 -15.21 12.97 -7.72
N LEU A 119 -15.26 13.83 -8.73
CA LEU A 119 -15.90 13.58 -10.00
C LEU A 119 -14.81 13.27 -11.04
N TYR A 120 -14.88 12.09 -11.63
CA TYR A 120 -13.91 11.61 -12.60
C TYR A 120 -14.54 11.55 -13.98
N PHE A 121 -13.84 12.07 -14.97
CA PHE A 121 -14.20 11.99 -16.36
C PHE A 121 -13.35 10.91 -17.03
N GLY A 122 -13.88 9.70 -17.14
CA GLY A 122 -13.22 8.57 -17.80
C GLY A 122 -13.41 8.61 -19.32
N SER A 123 -12.61 7.82 -20.02
CA SER A 123 -12.72 7.63 -21.48
C SER A 123 -14.03 6.96 -21.88
N LYS A 124 -14.59 6.14 -20.98
CA LYS A 124 -15.86 5.42 -21.20
C LYS A 124 -17.04 6.11 -20.51
N GLN A 125 -16.92 6.47 -19.23
CA GLN A 125 -18.02 7.03 -18.45
C GLN A 125 -17.55 8.04 -17.40
N VAL A 126 -18.50 8.82 -16.87
CA VAL A 126 -18.26 9.64 -15.69
C VAL A 126 -18.44 8.79 -14.42
N PHE A 127 -17.52 8.97 -13.47
CA PHE A 127 -17.55 8.29 -12.17
C PHE A 127 -17.61 9.30 -11.04
N TRP A 128 -18.28 8.92 -9.97
CA TRP A 128 -18.37 9.69 -8.74
C TRP A 128 -17.91 8.84 -7.57
N GLU A 129 -17.12 9.44 -6.69
CA GLU A 129 -16.69 8.79 -5.47
C GLU A 129 -16.77 9.77 -4.29
N CYS A 130 -17.33 9.33 -3.17
CA CYS A 130 -17.30 10.05 -1.90
C CYS A 130 -17.11 9.06 -0.75
N ARG A 131 -17.12 9.56 0.49
CA ARG A 131 -17.00 8.69 1.69
C ARG A 131 -18.21 7.81 1.96
N ALA A 132 -19.34 8.04 1.29
CA ALA A 132 -20.56 7.26 1.48
C ALA A 132 -20.81 6.26 0.35
N ARG A 133 -20.44 6.60 -0.89
CA ARG A 133 -20.79 5.82 -2.07
C ARG A 133 -19.78 5.99 -3.20
N THR A 134 -19.80 5.01 -4.08
CA THR A 134 -19.14 5.02 -5.38
C THR A 134 -20.20 4.78 -6.45
N CYS A 135 -20.29 5.70 -7.41
CA CYS A 135 -21.29 5.69 -8.47
C CYS A 135 -20.62 5.87 -9.84
N CYS A 136 -21.37 5.56 -10.88
CA CYS A 136 -21.04 5.89 -12.26
C CYS A 136 -22.31 6.11 -13.07
N GLU A 137 -22.19 6.53 -14.33
CA GLU A 137 -23.37 6.77 -15.19
C GLU A 137 -24.27 5.54 -15.34
N MET A 138 -23.70 4.34 -15.36
CA MET A 138 -24.47 3.08 -15.42
C MET A 138 -25.16 2.75 -14.09
N HIS A 139 -24.57 3.16 -12.96
CA HIS A 139 -25.06 2.92 -11.61
C HIS A 139 -25.12 4.25 -10.82
N PRO A 140 -26.06 5.15 -11.15
CA PRO A 140 -26.08 6.52 -10.62
C PRO A 140 -26.42 6.55 -9.12
N GLU A 141 -27.23 5.61 -8.65
CA GLU A 141 -27.56 5.45 -7.23
C GLU A 141 -26.47 4.72 -6.44
N GLY A 142 -25.35 4.40 -7.08
CA GLY A 142 -24.28 3.59 -6.50
C GLY A 142 -24.49 2.11 -6.79
N MET A 143 -23.41 1.35 -6.69
CA MET A 143 -23.47 -0.11 -6.80
C MET A 143 -23.97 -0.72 -5.49
N ASP A 144 -25.26 -0.56 -5.20
CA ASP A 144 -25.90 -1.27 -4.09
C ASP A 144 -26.58 -2.54 -4.64
N SER A 145 -26.22 -3.70 -4.09
CA SER A 145 -26.91 -5.01 -4.21
C SER A 145 -26.71 -5.90 -5.44
N CYS A 146 -25.57 -5.82 -6.13
CA CYS A 146 -24.88 -7.04 -6.55
C CYS A 146 -23.62 -7.06 -5.70
N GLN A 147 -23.57 -7.95 -4.70
CA GLN A 147 -22.42 -8.09 -3.82
C GLN A 147 -21.13 -8.07 -4.65
N GLY A 148 -20.37 -6.97 -4.61
CA GLY A 148 -18.93 -7.10 -4.73
C GLY A 148 -18.60 -8.10 -3.64
N ASP A 149 -18.08 -9.26 -4.02
CA ASP A 149 -17.79 -10.35 -3.09
C ASP A 149 -17.08 -9.71 -1.89
N PRO A 150 -17.50 -9.93 -0.63
CA PRO A 150 -16.79 -9.43 0.55
C PRO A 150 -15.28 -9.76 0.57
N ARG A 151 -14.80 -10.60 -0.37
CA ARG A 151 -13.40 -10.82 -0.73
C ARG A 151 -12.71 -9.71 -1.56
N GLU A 152 -13.39 -8.67 -2.04
CA GLU A 152 -12.89 -7.82 -3.15
C GLU A 152 -12.30 -6.45 -2.77
N THR A 153 -12.56 -5.98 -1.54
CA THR A 153 -11.66 -5.06 -0.82
C THR A 153 -11.22 -5.77 0.46
N PRO A 154 -9.91 -5.83 0.77
CA PRO A 154 -9.45 -6.58 1.95
C PRO A 154 -10.08 -6.11 3.28
N THR A 155 -10.67 -4.91 3.28
CA THR A 155 -11.28 -4.25 4.44
C THR A 155 -12.82 -4.25 4.43
N GLY A 156 -13.47 -4.56 3.30
CA GLY A 156 -14.90 -4.33 3.10
C GLY A 156 -15.31 -2.85 3.04
N LYS A 157 -14.36 -1.91 3.11
CA LYS A 157 -14.62 -0.46 3.09
C LYS A 157 -14.50 0.12 1.69
N LEU A 158 -15.17 1.24 1.45
CA LEU A 158 -14.89 2.07 0.27
C LEU A 158 -13.45 2.58 0.32
N TRP A 159 -12.86 2.79 -0.86
CA TRP A 159 -11.50 3.31 -0.95
C TRP A 159 -11.34 4.63 -0.19
N LYS A 160 -12.24 5.61 -0.38
CA LYS A 160 -12.26 6.89 0.36
C LYS A 160 -12.55 6.78 1.87
N GLN A 161 -12.88 5.60 2.37
CA GLN A 161 -13.03 5.31 3.80
C GLN A 161 -11.80 4.60 4.39
N LEU A 162 -10.77 4.29 3.59
CA LEU A 162 -9.50 3.86 4.13
C LEU A 162 -8.94 4.96 5.02
N LEU A 163 -8.41 4.56 6.17
CA LEU A 163 -7.96 5.40 7.27
C LEU A 163 -9.10 6.22 7.91
N ALA A 164 -10.37 6.00 7.57
CA ALA A 164 -11.49 6.63 8.27
C ALA A 164 -11.73 5.94 9.63
N ALA A 165 -11.93 6.77 10.66
CA ALA A 165 -12.11 6.39 12.06
C ALA A 165 -13.46 5.74 12.38
N ASP A 166 -13.97 4.89 11.50
CA ASP A 166 -15.21 4.17 11.73
C ASP A 166 -14.98 2.70 12.12
N ARG A 167 -15.85 2.20 13.01
CA ARG A 167 -15.83 0.85 13.54
C ARG A 167 -15.91 -0.16 12.40
N ASN A 168 -15.01 -1.14 12.40
CA ASN A 168 -15.16 -2.34 11.59
C ASN A 168 -15.11 -3.54 12.53
N ASP A 169 -16.19 -4.31 12.58
CA ASP A 169 -16.49 -5.29 13.65
C ASP A 169 -15.63 -6.57 13.63
N ASN A 170 -14.68 -6.69 12.70
CA ASN A 170 -13.93 -7.93 12.45
C ASN A 170 -12.43 -7.90 12.84
N ARG A 171 -11.93 -6.82 13.48
CA ARG A 171 -10.52 -6.75 13.93
C ARG A 171 -10.37 -6.47 15.42
N PRO A 172 -9.26 -6.91 16.05
CA PRO A 172 -9.09 -6.81 17.50
C PRO A 172 -9.12 -5.38 18.04
N SER A 173 -8.69 -4.38 17.26
CA SER A 173 -8.78 -2.97 17.65
C SER A 173 -8.75 -2.02 16.44
N HIS A 174 -9.19 -0.77 16.65
CA HIS A 174 -9.13 0.30 15.65
C HIS A 174 -7.68 0.54 15.13
N ARG A 175 -6.70 0.40 16.02
CA ARG A 175 -5.27 0.53 15.70
C ARG A 175 -4.81 -0.54 14.69
N HIS A 176 -5.15 -1.82 14.92
CA HIS A 176 -4.82 -2.89 13.98
C HIS A 176 -5.49 -2.71 12.62
N GLN A 177 -6.71 -2.18 12.59
CA GLN A 177 -7.41 -1.86 11.34
C GLN A 177 -6.68 -0.77 10.55
N LEU A 178 -6.16 0.26 11.23
CA LEU A 178 -5.46 1.36 10.58
C LEU A 178 -4.15 0.93 9.92
N PHE A 179 -3.35 0.09 10.59
CA PHE A 179 -2.13 -0.47 9.99
C PHE A 179 -2.43 -1.38 8.80
N PHE A 180 -3.50 -2.17 8.88
CA PHE A 180 -3.92 -2.97 7.74
C PHE A 180 -4.40 -2.13 6.56
N GLU A 181 -5.15 -1.06 6.81
CA GLU A 181 -5.57 -0.11 5.76
C GLU A 181 -4.36 0.59 5.13
N TRP A 182 -3.34 0.93 5.93
CA TRP A 182 -2.06 1.41 5.42
C TRP A 182 -1.38 0.39 4.50
N ASP A 183 -1.35 -0.88 4.89
CA ASP A 183 -0.77 -1.95 4.08
C ASP A 183 -1.53 -2.14 2.74
N VAL A 184 -2.86 -2.02 2.76
CA VAL A 184 -3.69 -2.02 1.54
C VAL A 184 -3.31 -0.85 0.62
N ILE A 185 -3.08 0.34 1.19
CA ILE A 185 -2.61 1.52 0.44
C ILE A 185 -1.23 1.26 -0.16
N VAL A 186 -0.27 0.77 0.63
CA VAL A 186 1.10 0.47 0.18
C VAL A 186 1.12 -0.56 -0.95
N GLU A 187 0.33 -1.63 -0.82
CA GLU A 187 0.23 -2.66 -1.85
C GLU A 187 -0.31 -2.11 -3.18
N HIS A 188 -1.34 -1.26 -3.12
CA HIS A 188 -1.88 -0.61 -4.31
C HIS A 188 -0.87 0.36 -4.91
N TYR A 189 -0.35 1.28 -4.09
CA TYR A 189 0.56 2.34 -4.45
C TYR A 189 1.88 1.82 -5.05
N GLY A 190 2.45 0.75 -4.49
CA GLY A 190 3.72 0.19 -4.94
C GLY A 190 3.73 -0.24 -6.42
N ASN A 191 2.56 -0.50 -7.00
CA ASN A 191 2.38 -0.87 -8.41
C ASN A 191 2.28 0.31 -9.38
N LEU A 192 2.14 1.53 -8.88
CA LEU A 192 1.83 2.69 -9.69
C LEU A 192 3.10 3.34 -10.26
N GLN A 193 2.91 4.08 -11.35
CA GLN A 193 3.97 4.77 -12.07
C GLN A 193 4.32 6.09 -11.38
N LEU A 194 5.61 6.34 -11.27
CA LEU A 194 6.18 7.59 -10.75
C LEU A 194 6.74 8.40 -11.91
N THR A 195 6.37 9.68 -11.98
CA THR A 195 7.01 10.63 -12.90
C THR A 195 8.44 10.91 -12.48
N ARG A 196 8.68 11.05 -11.17
CA ARG A 196 10.02 11.19 -10.57
C ARG A 196 10.23 10.11 -9.53
N ALA A 197 11.32 9.35 -9.66
CA ALA A 197 11.60 8.23 -8.77
C ALA A 197 11.76 8.65 -7.30
N SER A 198 12.21 9.88 -7.04
CA SER A 198 12.37 10.49 -5.70
C SER A 198 11.06 10.66 -4.94
N ASP A 199 9.93 10.78 -5.66
CA ASP A 199 8.66 11.21 -5.07
C ASP A 199 7.92 10.08 -4.35
N LYS A 200 8.53 8.88 -4.27
CA LYS A 200 7.85 7.66 -3.84
C LYS A 200 7.27 7.73 -2.41
N LEU A 201 7.94 8.42 -1.50
CA LEU A 201 7.43 8.65 -0.15
C LEU A 201 6.65 9.96 -0.06
N VAL A 202 7.06 10.98 -0.80
CA VAL A 202 6.39 12.30 -0.83
C VAL A 202 4.94 12.16 -1.29
N ALA A 203 4.66 11.32 -2.28
CA ALA A 203 3.31 11.08 -2.79
C ALA A 203 2.38 10.34 -1.79
N LEU A 204 2.88 9.91 -0.63
CA LEU A 204 2.08 9.33 0.45
C LEU A 204 2.17 10.15 1.75
N SER A 205 2.96 11.23 1.80
CA SER A 205 3.24 11.99 3.03
C SER A 205 1.96 12.51 3.65
N GLY A 206 1.01 12.99 2.84
CA GLY A 206 -0.27 13.50 3.32
C GLY A 206 -1.15 12.45 3.99
N LEU A 207 -1.10 11.20 3.49
CA LEU A 207 -1.81 10.07 4.08
C LEU A 207 -1.12 9.60 5.36
N ALA A 208 0.22 9.57 5.37
CA ALA A 208 0.99 9.24 6.56
C ALA A 208 0.74 10.28 7.69
N ASN A 209 0.71 11.56 7.35
CA ASN A 209 0.39 12.64 8.29
C ASN A 209 -1.03 12.49 8.89
N ASP A 210 -2.04 12.16 8.08
CA ASP A 210 -3.39 11.87 8.60
C ASP A 210 -3.40 10.69 9.55
N MET A 211 -2.75 9.59 9.17
CA MET A 211 -2.67 8.39 9.98
C MET A 211 -1.95 8.66 11.31
N ARG A 212 -0.83 9.39 11.30
CA ARG A 212 -0.09 9.81 12.51
C ARG A 212 -0.98 10.61 13.45
N LYS A 213 -1.75 11.56 12.91
CA LYS A 213 -2.70 12.36 13.70
C LYS A 213 -3.74 11.46 14.38
N ARG A 214 -4.33 10.52 13.66
CA ARG A 214 -5.33 9.58 14.20
C ARG A 214 -4.76 8.63 15.25
N LEU A 215 -3.56 8.11 15.02
CA LEU A 215 -2.88 7.26 16.01
C LEU A 215 -2.69 8.03 17.32
N ASN A 216 -2.21 9.27 17.26
CA ASN A 216 -2.06 10.15 18.43
C ASN A 216 -3.39 10.46 19.13
N GLU A 217 -4.50 10.60 18.40
CA GLU A 217 -5.83 10.83 18.96
C GLU A 217 -6.33 9.62 19.78
N TRP A 218 -6.04 8.39 19.34
CA TRP A 218 -6.48 7.17 20.03
C TRP A 218 -5.53 6.71 21.12
N GLN A 219 -4.22 6.87 20.91
CA GLN A 219 -3.19 6.52 21.85
C GLN A 219 -2.12 7.62 21.83
N PRO A 220 -2.19 8.60 22.74
CA PRO A 220 -1.16 9.62 22.82
C PRO A 220 0.22 8.98 23.02
N GLY A 221 1.15 9.28 22.13
CA GLY A 221 2.45 8.62 22.13
C GLY A 221 3.30 9.04 20.94
N ARG A 222 4.42 8.36 20.78
CA ARG A 222 5.30 8.58 19.63
C ARG A 222 4.99 7.53 18.56
N HIS A 223 4.31 7.95 17.49
CA HIS A 223 4.05 7.12 16.31
C HIS A 223 4.92 7.59 15.14
N ARG A 224 6.13 7.03 15.02
CA ARG A 224 7.08 7.46 13.98
C ARG A 224 6.78 6.77 12.66
N TYR A 225 6.79 7.58 11.60
CA TYR A 225 6.81 7.10 10.24
C TYR A 225 8.26 6.91 9.78
N LEU A 226 8.61 5.67 9.45
CA LEU A 226 9.95 5.22 9.10
C LEU A 226 9.95 4.82 7.62
N ALA A 227 10.10 5.81 6.73
CA ALA A 227 10.27 5.61 5.29
C ALA A 227 9.26 4.62 4.68
N GLY A 228 7.96 4.80 4.87
CA GLY A 228 6.93 3.89 4.35
C GLY A 228 6.41 2.85 5.34
N LEU A 229 7.06 2.72 6.50
CA LEU A 229 6.70 1.80 7.59
C LEU A 229 6.33 2.60 8.85
N TRP A 230 5.65 1.96 9.80
CA TRP A 230 5.34 2.52 11.11
C TRP A 230 6.18 1.82 12.19
N GLU A 231 6.80 2.61 13.08
CA GLU A 231 7.60 2.07 14.20
C GLU A 231 6.78 1.08 15.04
N ASP A 232 5.52 1.42 15.25
CA ASP A 232 4.47 0.66 15.93
C ASP A 232 4.25 -0.80 15.46
N GLU A 233 4.48 -1.09 14.19
CA GLU A 233 4.30 -2.43 13.58
C GLU A 233 5.54 -2.84 12.78
N SER A 234 6.68 -2.22 13.09
CA SER A 234 7.89 -2.29 12.28
C SER A 234 8.37 -3.71 12.05
N ILE A 235 8.47 -4.53 13.10
CA ILE A 235 8.92 -5.93 13.04
C ILE A 235 8.12 -6.72 12.01
N ARG A 236 6.79 -6.52 11.98
CA ARG A 236 5.90 -7.20 11.06
C ARG A 236 5.94 -6.59 9.66
N GLN A 237 5.89 -5.27 9.56
CA GLN A 237 5.89 -4.57 8.27
C GLN A 237 7.20 -4.76 7.48
N LEU A 238 8.35 -4.99 8.15
CA LEU A 238 9.64 -5.30 7.52
C LEU A 238 9.64 -6.60 6.70
N THR A 239 8.66 -7.48 6.91
CA THR A 239 8.53 -8.76 6.20
C THR A 239 7.75 -8.66 4.89
N TRP A 240 7.60 -7.43 4.36
CA TRP A 240 7.14 -7.20 3.00
C TRP A 240 7.98 -7.99 1.99
N PHE A 241 7.41 -8.33 0.84
CA PHE A 241 8.12 -9.12 -0.16
C PHE A 241 7.60 -8.87 -1.56
N VAL A 242 8.35 -9.33 -2.55
CA VAL A 242 7.99 -9.21 -3.96
C VAL A 242 7.81 -10.59 -4.58
N ARG A 243 6.76 -10.76 -5.40
CA ARG A 243 6.49 -12.01 -6.15
C ARG A 243 6.97 -11.93 -7.61
N GLY A 244 7.85 -10.98 -7.95
CA GLY A 244 8.30 -10.73 -9.34
C GLY A 244 9.49 -9.76 -9.45
N GLY A 245 9.87 -9.42 -10.68
CA GLY A 245 11.08 -8.66 -11.05
C GLY A 245 11.10 -7.18 -10.67
N ALA A 246 10.95 -6.89 -9.37
CA ALA A 246 11.21 -5.57 -8.83
C ALA A 246 12.68 -5.17 -9.06
N LYS A 247 12.92 -3.86 -9.15
CA LYS A 247 14.24 -3.29 -9.36
C LYS A 247 14.54 -2.31 -8.24
N ARG A 248 15.78 -2.25 -7.78
CA ARG A 248 16.19 -1.18 -6.87
C ARG A 248 16.19 0.14 -7.64
N ALA A 249 15.78 1.21 -6.96
CA ALA A 249 15.89 2.55 -7.53
C ALA A 249 17.36 2.83 -7.90
N SER A 250 17.58 3.47 -9.05
CA SER A 250 18.93 3.80 -9.53
C SER A 250 19.63 4.83 -8.66
N GLN A 251 18.85 5.69 -7.99
CA GLN A 251 19.31 6.68 -7.03
C GLN A 251 18.74 6.36 -5.65
N TYR A 252 19.48 6.76 -4.61
CA TYR A 252 18.99 6.62 -3.24
C TYR A 252 17.72 7.45 -3.04
N ARG A 253 16.67 6.81 -2.51
CA ARG A 253 15.43 7.47 -2.08
C ARG A 253 14.85 6.92 -0.78
N ALA A 254 15.27 5.72 -0.39
CA ALA A 254 14.86 5.08 0.86
C ALA A 254 15.89 3.99 1.25
N PRO A 255 16.01 3.66 2.55
CA PRO A 255 16.86 2.58 3.07
C PRO A 255 16.49 1.20 2.50
N SER A 256 17.40 0.23 2.56
CA SER A 256 17.15 -1.11 1.99
C SER A 256 16.04 -1.88 2.71
N TRP A 257 15.78 -1.55 3.98
CA TRP A 257 14.70 -2.12 4.76
C TRP A 257 13.31 -1.54 4.44
N SER A 258 13.25 -0.41 3.72
CA SER A 258 12.00 0.17 3.24
C SER A 258 11.60 -0.40 1.89
N TRP A 259 10.32 -0.73 1.72
CA TRP A 259 9.76 -1.13 0.43
C TRP A 259 9.91 -0.04 -0.64
N ALA A 260 10.01 1.23 -0.22
CA ALA A 260 10.17 2.35 -1.13
C ALA A 260 11.53 2.35 -1.83
N CYS A 261 12.52 1.53 -1.41
CA CYS A 261 13.77 1.40 -2.15
C CYS A 261 13.62 0.65 -3.50
N LEU A 262 12.46 0.02 -3.75
CA LEU A 262 12.19 -0.79 -4.94
C LEU A 262 11.14 -0.15 -5.85
N ASP A 263 11.27 -0.36 -7.15
CA ASP A 263 10.23 -0.20 -8.16
C ASP A 263 9.67 -1.58 -8.54
N GLY A 264 8.39 -1.80 -8.23
CA GLY A 264 7.71 -3.06 -8.50
C GLY A 264 6.63 -3.40 -7.47
N LYS A 265 5.95 -4.52 -7.71
CA LYS A 265 4.83 -5.00 -6.90
C LYS A 265 5.27 -5.54 -5.55
N VAL A 266 5.18 -4.70 -4.52
CA VAL A 266 5.40 -5.09 -3.13
C VAL A 266 4.10 -5.63 -2.52
N ARG A 267 4.23 -6.70 -1.73
CA ARG A 267 3.19 -7.29 -0.90
C ARG A 267 3.58 -7.11 0.57
N PRO A 268 2.79 -6.41 1.39
CA PRO A 268 3.02 -6.33 2.83
C PRO A 268 2.97 -7.71 3.50
N GLY A 269 3.88 -7.97 4.45
CA GLY A 269 3.94 -9.25 5.16
C GLY A 269 2.79 -9.45 6.15
N THR A 270 2.29 -8.36 6.70
CA THR A 270 1.17 -8.27 7.65
C THR A 270 -0.18 -8.75 7.09
N MET A 271 -0.41 -8.62 5.78
CA MET A 271 -1.68 -9.02 5.16
C MET A 271 -1.85 -10.53 5.00
N ILE A 272 -0.78 -11.31 5.22
CA ILE A 272 -0.82 -12.78 5.11
C ILE A 272 -1.25 -13.43 6.43
N THR A 273 -1.11 -12.72 7.55
CA THR A 273 -1.49 -13.26 8.87
C THR A 273 -2.99 -13.06 9.08
N LYS A 274 -3.75 -14.17 9.15
CA LYS A 274 -5.10 -14.11 9.73
C LYS A 274 -4.97 -13.68 11.19
N VAL A 275 -5.98 -12.98 11.70
CA VAL A 275 -6.05 -12.56 13.11
C VAL A 275 -5.72 -13.77 14.01
N GLY A 276 -4.60 -13.69 14.73
CA GLY A 276 -4.04 -14.70 15.62
C GLY A 276 -2.97 -14.02 16.49
N GLU A 277 -2.57 -14.64 17.60
CA GLU A 277 -1.50 -14.09 18.44
C GLU A 277 -0.18 -14.09 17.66
N CYS A 278 0.40 -12.90 17.49
CA CYS A 278 1.70 -12.70 16.89
C CYS A 278 2.72 -12.57 18.01
N VAL A 279 3.79 -13.37 17.95
CA VAL A 279 4.89 -13.32 18.93
C VAL A 279 6.13 -12.79 18.23
N GLU A 280 6.60 -11.63 18.67
CA GLU A 280 7.83 -11.03 18.16
C GLU A 280 9.05 -11.71 18.78
N LEU A 281 9.98 -12.11 17.93
CA LEU A 281 11.28 -12.69 18.29
C LEU A 281 12.40 -11.66 18.19
N ALA A 282 12.22 -10.62 17.38
CA ALA A 282 13.14 -9.51 17.26
C ALA A 282 12.50 -8.23 17.82
N SER A 283 13.34 -7.32 18.31
CA SER A 283 12.94 -6.01 18.80
C SER A 283 13.68 -4.90 18.06
N MET A 284 13.01 -3.75 17.87
CA MET A 284 13.67 -2.56 17.37
C MET A 284 14.38 -1.85 18.51
N ILE A 285 15.70 -1.71 18.39
CA ILE A 285 16.53 -0.98 19.36
C ILE A 285 16.59 0.51 19.02
N SER A 286 16.77 0.84 17.73
CA SER A 286 16.79 2.22 17.27
C SER A 286 16.48 2.34 15.78
N ALA A 287 15.97 3.51 15.39
CA ALA A 287 15.86 3.94 14.00
C ALA A 287 16.47 5.34 13.86
N GLU A 288 17.62 5.43 13.22
CA GLU A 288 18.35 6.67 12.92
C GLU A 288 17.92 7.16 11.54
N MET A 289 17.19 8.28 11.45
CA MET A 289 16.66 8.80 10.17
C MET A 289 17.19 10.21 9.91
N THR A 290 17.54 10.51 8.66
CA THR A 290 17.91 11.86 8.22
C THR A 290 16.99 12.32 7.10
N TYR A 291 16.48 13.54 7.21
CA TYR A 291 15.53 14.14 6.27
C TYR A 291 16.11 15.40 5.62
N PRO A 292 15.67 15.77 4.39
CA PRO A 292 16.08 17.01 3.74
C PRO A 292 15.40 18.26 4.34
N SER A 293 14.30 18.07 5.07
CA SER A 293 13.48 19.15 5.64
C SER A 293 12.89 18.73 6.99
N LYS A 294 11.98 19.53 7.56
CA LYS A 294 11.22 19.19 8.77
C LYS A 294 10.13 18.14 8.52
N GLU A 295 9.77 17.87 7.27
CA GLU A 295 8.78 16.84 6.92
C GLU A 295 9.43 15.45 7.01
N GLU A 296 8.98 14.67 8.00
CA GLU A 296 9.50 13.32 8.32
C GLU A 296 8.76 12.20 7.56
N THR A 297 7.62 12.52 6.93
CA THR A 297 6.80 11.54 6.19
C THR A 297 7.07 11.48 4.70
N GLY A 298 7.90 12.40 4.19
CA GLY A 298 8.25 12.51 2.78
C GLY A 298 9.64 11.93 2.45
N GLU A 299 10.45 12.74 1.76
CA GLU A 299 11.78 12.36 1.27
C GLU A 299 12.74 12.03 2.43
N VAL A 300 13.61 11.03 2.23
CA VAL A 300 14.59 10.57 3.22
C VAL A 300 16.00 10.63 2.62
N LYS A 301 16.98 11.12 3.38
CA LYS A 301 18.40 11.16 3.00
C LYS A 301 19.20 9.96 3.46
N SER A 302 18.86 9.39 4.62
CA SER A 302 19.46 8.15 5.15
C SER A 302 18.54 7.53 6.20
N GLY A 303 18.67 6.22 6.43
CA GLY A 303 17.95 5.54 7.49
C GLY A 303 18.67 4.26 7.92
N ILE A 304 19.07 4.17 9.19
CA ILE A 304 19.67 2.98 9.76
C ILE A 304 18.73 2.41 10.82
N LEU A 305 18.35 1.15 10.65
CA LEU A 305 17.50 0.42 11.57
C LEU A 305 18.35 -0.57 12.36
N THR A 306 18.35 -0.48 13.68
CA THR A 306 19.03 -1.45 14.55
C THR A 306 17.99 -2.39 15.16
N LEU A 307 18.10 -3.67 14.82
CA LEU A 307 17.26 -4.74 15.37
C LEU A 307 18.13 -5.65 16.26
N GLU A 308 17.52 -6.23 17.28
CA GLU A 308 18.10 -7.31 18.08
C GLU A 308 17.17 -8.52 18.00
N GLY A 309 17.70 -9.68 17.62
CA GLY A 309 16.91 -10.90 17.53
C GLY A 309 17.73 -12.14 17.20
N PRO A 310 17.09 -13.32 17.14
CA PRO A 310 17.76 -14.59 16.88
C PRO A 310 18.25 -14.68 15.44
N CYS A 311 19.55 -14.91 15.30
CA CYS A 311 20.24 -14.90 14.01
C CYS A 311 20.96 -16.21 13.71
N MET A 312 21.02 -16.57 12.42
CA MET A 312 21.90 -17.64 11.95
C MET A 312 22.34 -17.42 10.50
N TRP A 313 23.57 -17.82 10.18
CA TRP A 313 24.02 -17.91 8.79
C TRP A 313 23.47 -19.16 8.12
N ALA A 314 23.00 -19.02 6.88
CA ALA A 314 22.42 -20.12 6.13
C ALA A 314 22.87 -20.13 4.66
N LYS A 315 23.16 -21.34 4.16
CA LYS A 315 23.36 -21.60 2.74
C LYS A 315 22.01 -21.71 2.03
N LEU A 316 21.87 -20.96 0.94
CA LEU A 316 20.65 -20.86 0.15
C LEU A 316 20.78 -21.71 -1.12
N GLN A 317 19.74 -22.50 -1.40
CA GLN A 317 19.66 -23.38 -2.55
C GLN A 317 18.84 -22.70 -3.66
N LEU A 318 19.51 -22.34 -4.74
CA LEU A 318 18.91 -21.78 -5.95
C LEU A 318 18.40 -22.93 -6.85
N GLY A 319 17.25 -22.76 -7.50
CA GLY A 319 16.76 -23.79 -8.43
C GLY A 319 15.64 -23.35 -9.35
N ALA A 320 15.49 -24.05 -10.48
CA ALA A 320 14.48 -23.74 -11.51
C ALA A 320 13.02 -23.81 -11.01
N LYS A 321 12.75 -24.49 -9.88
CA LYS A 321 11.39 -24.67 -9.33
C LYS A 321 10.91 -23.53 -8.42
N THR A 322 11.79 -22.64 -7.95
CA THR A 322 11.42 -21.60 -6.97
C THR A 322 10.93 -20.31 -7.63
N GLY A 323 11.36 -20.02 -8.86
CA GLY A 323 11.21 -18.72 -9.52
C GLY A 323 12.54 -17.95 -9.54
N PRO A 324 12.63 -16.87 -10.34
CA PRO A 324 13.92 -16.23 -10.63
C PRO A 324 14.47 -15.39 -9.46
N ASN A 325 13.63 -14.97 -8.52
CA ASN A 325 14.00 -14.14 -7.36
C ASN A 325 13.77 -14.84 -6.02
N SER A 326 13.91 -16.16 -5.98
CA SER A 326 13.62 -16.95 -4.78
C SER A 326 14.58 -18.12 -4.62
N ALA A 327 14.73 -18.56 -3.37
CA ALA A 327 15.56 -19.69 -3.00
C ALA A 327 14.84 -20.58 -1.98
N MET A 328 15.27 -21.84 -1.92
CA MET A 328 14.96 -22.71 -0.79
C MET A 328 16.09 -22.66 0.21
N VAL A 329 15.76 -22.85 1.48
CA VAL A 329 16.74 -23.02 2.55
C VAL A 329 16.22 -24.06 3.51
N SER A 330 17.12 -24.77 4.17
CA SER A 330 16.76 -25.70 5.26
C SER A 330 17.34 -25.17 6.56
N PRO A 331 16.76 -24.10 7.14
CA PRO A 331 17.36 -23.42 8.27
C PRO A 331 17.24 -24.22 9.57
N LEU A 332 16.32 -25.19 9.60
CA LEU A 332 16.09 -26.09 10.72
C LEU A 332 16.13 -27.54 10.23
N PRO A 333 16.55 -28.50 11.08
CA PRO A 333 16.54 -29.92 10.74
C PRO A 333 15.17 -30.39 10.23
N GLY A 334 15.11 -30.83 8.98
CA GLY A 334 13.88 -31.34 8.36
C GLY A 334 12.83 -30.29 7.97
N ARG A 335 13.12 -28.99 8.11
CA ARG A 335 12.22 -27.91 7.65
C ARG A 335 12.77 -27.21 6.42
N LYS A 336 11.88 -26.91 5.50
CA LYS A 336 12.17 -26.09 4.32
C LYS A 336 11.58 -24.70 4.53
N GLY A 337 12.43 -23.68 4.45
CA GLY A 337 12.05 -22.29 4.33
C GLY A 337 12.11 -21.83 2.88
N HIS A 338 11.24 -20.87 2.55
CA HIS A 338 11.20 -20.20 1.27
C HIS A 338 11.70 -18.77 1.44
N VAL A 339 12.69 -18.39 0.62
CA VAL A 339 13.24 -17.04 0.55
C VAL A 339 12.68 -16.34 -0.68
N TRP A 340 12.23 -15.10 -0.50
CA TRP A 340 11.97 -14.17 -1.60
C TRP A 340 12.96 -13.03 -1.52
N PHE A 341 13.80 -12.89 -2.54
CA PHE A 341 14.71 -11.78 -2.70
C PHE A 341 13.97 -10.56 -3.26
N ASP A 342 14.42 -9.39 -2.82
CA ASP A 342 13.92 -8.07 -3.20
C ASP A 342 14.13 -7.79 -4.69
N THR A 343 15.26 -8.23 -5.25
CA THR A 343 15.54 -8.17 -6.69
C THR A 343 16.35 -9.38 -7.17
N LEU A 344 16.46 -9.54 -8.49
CA LEU A 344 17.32 -10.56 -9.11
C LEU A 344 18.80 -10.38 -8.79
N ASN A 345 19.24 -9.14 -8.53
CA ASN A 345 20.63 -8.84 -8.19
C ASN A 345 20.95 -9.12 -6.71
N ASP A 346 19.93 -9.36 -5.88
CA ASP A 346 20.10 -9.69 -4.46
C ASP A 346 20.23 -11.21 -4.21
N VAL A 347 20.07 -12.02 -5.27
CA VAL A 347 20.17 -13.47 -5.19
C VAL A 347 21.59 -13.88 -4.79
N THR A 348 21.69 -14.62 -3.68
CA THR A 348 22.96 -15.09 -3.11
C THR A 348 22.85 -16.54 -2.68
N GLY A 349 23.99 -17.24 -2.61
CA GLY A 349 24.11 -18.60 -2.08
C GLY A 349 24.25 -18.67 -0.56
N GLU A 350 24.43 -17.54 0.12
CA GLU A 350 24.57 -17.45 1.58
C GLU A 350 24.09 -16.09 2.09
N ALA A 351 23.43 -16.09 3.24
CA ALA A 351 22.93 -14.88 3.90
C ALA A 351 22.77 -15.08 5.41
N LEU A 352 22.72 -13.97 6.15
CA LEU A 352 22.28 -13.96 7.54
C LEU A 352 20.76 -13.96 7.58
N LEU A 353 20.18 -14.90 8.31
CA LEU A 353 18.76 -14.95 8.61
C LEU A 353 18.53 -14.33 9.99
N LEU A 354 17.69 -13.30 10.05
CA LEU A 354 17.19 -12.71 11.30
C LEU A 354 15.71 -13.07 11.44
N TRP A 355 15.35 -13.87 12.44
CA TRP A 355 13.95 -14.24 12.68
C TRP A 355 13.24 -13.10 13.40
N THR A 356 12.08 -12.68 12.87
CA THR A 356 11.39 -11.48 13.33
C THR A 356 10.21 -11.79 14.21
N TYR A 357 9.32 -12.68 13.77
CA TYR A 357 8.11 -13.03 14.50
C TYR A 357 7.52 -14.34 13.96
N TYR A 358 6.60 -14.92 14.73
CA TYR A 358 5.72 -15.98 14.24
C TYR A 358 4.25 -15.73 14.59
N ASP A 359 3.35 -16.25 13.76
CA ASP A 359 1.90 -16.28 14.00
C ASP A 359 1.38 -17.71 14.09
N THR A 360 0.50 -17.97 15.05
CA THR A 360 -0.21 -19.26 15.16
C THR A 360 -1.44 -19.26 14.26
N ARG A 361 -1.69 -20.35 13.53
CA ARG A 361 -2.92 -20.45 12.74
C ARG A 361 -4.08 -20.89 13.64
N LEU A 362 -5.20 -20.17 13.55
CA LEU A 362 -6.45 -20.55 14.22
C LEU A 362 -6.97 -21.98 13.89
N SER A 363 -6.51 -22.60 12.79
CA SER A 363 -7.05 -23.88 12.30
C SER A 363 -6.16 -25.10 12.56
N ASP A 364 -4.92 -24.92 13.02
CA ASP A 364 -3.95 -26.01 13.14
C ASP A 364 -3.05 -25.71 14.35
N VAL A 365 -3.38 -26.31 15.49
CA VAL A 365 -2.87 -25.92 16.83
C VAL A 365 -1.35 -26.14 16.95
N ASP A 366 -0.76 -26.94 16.07
CA ASP A 366 0.64 -27.36 16.19
C ASP A 366 1.60 -26.71 15.18
N VAL A 367 1.13 -25.84 14.27
CA VAL A 367 1.98 -25.25 13.22
C VAL A 367 1.91 -23.73 13.20
N ALA A 368 3.02 -23.10 13.55
CA ALA A 368 3.20 -21.66 13.44
C ALA A 368 3.86 -21.27 12.10
N ASN A 369 3.55 -20.06 11.67
CA ASN A 369 4.10 -19.40 10.49
C ASN A 369 5.20 -18.45 10.93
N MET A 370 6.45 -18.82 10.66
CA MET A 370 7.64 -18.09 11.06
C MET A 370 8.12 -17.18 9.93
N ARG A 371 8.48 -15.95 10.28
CA ARG A 371 8.96 -14.92 9.35
C ARG A 371 10.32 -14.39 9.79
N GLY A 372 11.11 -13.96 8.82
CA GLY A 372 12.40 -13.34 9.07
C GLY A 372 12.90 -12.49 7.91
N LEU A 373 14.02 -11.81 8.13
CA LEU A 373 14.74 -11.04 7.13
C LEU A 373 15.92 -11.84 6.59
N VAL A 374 16.22 -11.63 5.32
CA VAL A 374 17.43 -12.15 4.66
C VAL A 374 18.37 -10.99 4.44
N LEU A 375 19.56 -11.06 5.02
CA LEU A 375 20.48 -9.94 5.13
C LEU A 375 21.87 -10.30 4.57
N ALA A 376 22.46 -9.37 3.83
CA ALA A 376 23.85 -9.45 3.39
C ALA A 376 24.72 -8.55 4.27
N LEU A 377 25.86 -9.06 4.71
CA LEU A 377 26.88 -8.23 5.35
C LEU A 377 27.47 -7.25 4.33
N THR A 378 27.63 -6.01 4.76
CA THR A 378 28.26 -4.92 4.03
C THR A 378 29.43 -4.39 4.87
N GLU A 379 30.12 -3.36 4.40
CA GLU A 379 31.22 -2.74 5.15
C GLU A 379 30.77 -2.22 6.52
N ASN A 380 31.70 -2.20 7.49
CA ASN A 380 31.52 -1.65 8.84
C ASN A 380 30.42 -2.33 9.69
N ASP A 381 30.30 -3.65 9.62
CA ASP A 381 29.30 -4.45 10.38
C ASP A 381 27.86 -3.98 10.17
N ARG A 382 27.56 -3.49 8.96
CA ARG A 382 26.22 -3.12 8.53
C ARG A 382 25.66 -4.16 7.60
N TYR A 383 24.35 -4.22 7.53
CA TYR A 383 23.64 -5.20 6.73
C TYR A 383 22.74 -4.52 5.73
N ARG A 384 22.67 -5.08 4.53
CA ARG A 384 21.66 -4.73 3.54
C ARG A 384 20.57 -5.79 3.54
N ARG A 385 19.31 -5.37 3.54
CA ARG A 385 18.19 -6.28 3.35
C ARG A 385 18.18 -6.79 1.90
N LEU A 386 18.18 -8.10 1.75
CA LEU A 386 18.08 -8.80 0.47
C LEU A 386 16.69 -9.35 0.22
N GLY A 387 15.85 -9.48 1.25
CA GLY A 387 14.53 -10.06 1.14
C GLY A 387 13.97 -10.56 2.47
N THR A 388 13.03 -11.50 2.38
CA THR A 388 12.39 -12.13 3.54
C THR A 388 12.39 -13.65 3.41
N ILE A 389 12.33 -14.32 4.55
CA ILE A 389 12.20 -15.76 4.68
C ILE A 389 10.88 -16.10 5.35
N HIS A 390 10.28 -17.20 4.89
CA HIS A 390 9.09 -17.79 5.45
C HIS A 390 9.28 -19.29 5.63
N THR A 391 8.88 -19.81 6.78
CA THR A 391 8.90 -21.24 7.05
C THR A 391 7.75 -21.61 7.99
N PHE A 392 7.40 -22.90 8.01
CA PHE A 392 6.46 -23.45 8.97
C PHE A 392 7.22 -24.20 10.04
N VAL A 393 6.89 -23.91 11.30
CA VAL A 393 7.58 -24.41 12.49
C VAL A 393 6.57 -25.06 13.44
N ARG A 394 7.03 -26.03 14.23
CA ARG A 394 6.32 -26.54 15.42
C ARG A 394 6.96 -25.97 16.68
N GLU A 395 6.36 -26.20 17.83
CA GLU A 395 6.85 -25.74 19.14
C GLU A 395 8.37 -25.99 19.36
N LYS A 396 8.84 -27.23 19.20
CA LYS A 396 10.28 -27.56 19.29
C LYS A 396 11.21 -26.77 18.36
N ASP A 397 10.68 -26.35 17.21
CA ASP A 397 11.42 -25.59 16.21
C ASP A 397 11.49 -24.11 16.64
N ILE A 398 10.49 -23.61 17.38
CA ILE A 398 10.45 -22.27 17.98
C ILE A 398 11.48 -22.20 19.12
N GLU A 399 11.50 -23.18 20.03
CA GLU A 399 12.49 -23.24 21.12
C GLU A 399 13.94 -23.21 20.58
N PHE A 400 14.20 -23.93 19.49
CA PHE A 400 15.50 -23.89 18.83
C PHE A 400 15.84 -22.48 18.31
N ILE A 401 14.87 -21.80 17.69
CA ILE A 401 15.08 -20.44 17.16
C ILE A 401 15.32 -19.45 18.29
N GLU A 402 14.56 -19.54 19.39
CA GLU A 402 14.72 -18.68 20.57
C GLU A 402 16.09 -18.86 21.23
N ALA A 403 16.64 -20.09 21.19
CA ALA A 403 17.97 -20.40 21.68
C ALA A 403 19.12 -19.95 20.77
N LEU A 404 18.84 -19.42 19.57
CA LEU A 404 19.88 -18.88 18.69
C LEU A 404 20.54 -17.62 19.29
N PRO A 405 21.78 -17.29 18.87
CA PRO A 405 22.44 -16.07 19.30
C PRO A 405 21.60 -14.82 19.01
N GLN A 406 21.25 -14.09 20.06
CA GLN A 406 20.60 -12.80 19.98
C GLN A 406 21.62 -11.77 19.50
N THR A 407 21.47 -11.32 18.26
CA THR A 407 22.47 -10.49 17.59
C THR A 407 21.89 -9.13 17.25
N ARG A 408 22.65 -8.07 17.53
CA ARG A 408 22.33 -6.71 17.07
C ARG A 408 22.75 -6.53 15.63
N VAL A 409 21.81 -6.16 14.79
CA VAL A 409 21.98 -6.02 13.35
C VAL A 409 21.61 -4.62 12.92
N ARG A 410 22.55 -3.89 12.31
CA ARG A 410 22.35 -2.53 11.80
C ARG A 410 22.06 -2.58 10.31
N ILE A 411 20.81 -2.35 9.91
CA ILE A 411 20.34 -2.46 8.54
C ILE A 411 20.29 -1.07 7.89
N ILE A 412 20.95 -0.91 6.74
CA ILE A 412 21.05 0.36 5.99
C ILE A 412 20.00 0.54 4.90
#